data_AF-A0A959L990-F1
#
_entry.id   AF-A0A959L990-F1
#
_cell.length_a   1.000
_cell.length_b   1.000
_cell.length_c   1.000
_cell.angle_alpha   90.00
_cell.angle_beta   90.00
_cell.angle_gamma   90.00
#
_symmetry.space_group_name_H-M   'P 1'
#
loop_
_entity.id
_entity.type
_entity.pdbx_description
1 polymer ?
#
loop_
_entity_poly.entity_id
_entity_poly.type
_entity_poly.pdbx_seq_one_letter_code
_entity_poly.pdbx_strand_id
1 'polypeptide(L)'
;MYWRNAILLKMILLFSIFISCSDKELDYCKMLELDQSFVNSDTTELEKFNENRSKRKQLIKKNFNDIIEYSDLFGFPEMGNLNVSGIDSCRNWAVFITCFHIGQIEPQLFFEHETVEVLSREIQRGNLESSSLFTSLREGFRNHKFCESQKDFILQTLEKWNIRIEELPTIKFEHCHNKFKYI
;
A
#
# COMPACT_ATOMS: atom_id res chain seq x y z
N MET A 1 10.59 3.50 57.13
CA MET A 1 10.11 4.49 56.14
C MET A 1 10.70 4.34 54.72
N TYR A 2 11.90 3.74 54.54
CA TYR A 2 12.57 3.64 53.23
C TYR A 2 11.93 2.69 52.20
N TRP A 3 11.24 1.63 52.63
CA TRP A 3 10.72 0.60 51.72
C TRP A 3 9.48 1.04 50.91
N ARG A 4 8.69 1.98 51.42
CA ARG A 4 7.53 2.53 50.70
C ARG A 4 7.92 3.37 49.49
N ASN A 5 9.03 4.10 49.58
CA ASN A 5 9.53 4.95 48.50
C ASN A 5 10.12 4.13 47.35
N ALA A 6 10.72 2.97 47.64
CA ALA A 6 11.28 2.07 46.61
C ALA A 6 10.20 1.39 45.76
N ILE A 7 9.05 1.06 46.35
CA ILE A 7 7.91 0.47 45.63
C ILE A 7 7.23 1.51 44.74
N LEU A 8 7.05 2.75 45.23
CA LEU A 8 6.51 3.85 44.43
C LEU A 8 7.41 4.18 43.23
N LEU A 9 8.74 4.20 43.41
CA LEU A 9 9.69 4.45 42.32
C LEU A 9 9.62 3.36 41.25
N LYS A 10 9.52 2.08 41.65
CA LYS A 10 9.38 0.95 40.71
C LYS A 10 8.05 0.98 39.95
N MET A 11 6.96 1.39 40.59
CA MET A 11 5.65 1.54 39.95
C MET A 11 5.64 2.69 38.92
N ILE A 12 6.29 3.81 39.22
CA ILE A 12 6.43 4.95 38.29
C ILE A 12 7.28 4.57 37.07
N LEU A 13 8.37 3.82 37.28
CA LEU A 13 9.24 3.34 36.20
C LEU A 13 8.54 2.33 35.26
N LEU A 14 7.67 1.47 35.83
CA LEU A 14 6.83 0.57 35.04
C LEU A 14 5.74 1.32 34.26
N PHE A 15 5.15 2.38 34.83
CA PHE A 15 4.16 3.21 34.12
C PHE A 15 4.78 4.04 32.99
N SER A 16 6.03 4.48 33.11
CA SER A 16 6.71 5.22 32.04
C SER A 16 7.07 4.40 30.81
N ILE A 17 7.07 3.06 30.90
CA ILE A 17 7.28 2.17 29.74
C ILE A 17 6.01 2.07 28.87
N PHE A 18 4.83 2.41 29.42
CA PHE A 18 3.55 2.34 28.68
C PHE A 18 3.18 3.63 27.94
N ILE A 19 3.88 4.76 28.13
CA ILE A 19 3.45 6.08 27.60
C ILE A 19 4.12 6.42 26.25
N SER A 20 4.80 5.47 25.59
CA SER A 20 5.39 5.73 24.27
C SER A 20 5.08 4.63 23.23
N CYS A 21 3.84 4.16 23.18
CA CYS A 21 3.24 3.79 21.89
C CYS A 21 2.59 5.06 21.33
N SER A 22 3.41 5.86 20.66
CA SER A 22 2.88 6.81 19.68
C SER A 22 2.45 5.96 18.49
N ASP A 23 1.21 5.47 18.52
CA ASP A 23 0.58 4.84 17.36
C ASP A 23 0.53 5.90 16.26
N LYS A 24 1.51 5.85 15.35
CA LYS A 24 1.59 6.81 14.26
C LYS A 24 0.54 6.44 13.23
N GLU A 25 -0.66 6.96 13.42
CA GLU A 25 -1.71 6.91 12.41
C GLU A 25 -1.21 7.56 11.10
N LEU A 26 -1.56 6.95 9.96
CA LEU A 26 -1.25 7.54 8.66
C LEU A 26 -2.12 8.79 8.42
N ASP A 27 -1.50 9.86 7.93
CA ASP A 27 -2.24 11.03 7.45
C ASP A 27 -2.70 10.80 6.00
N TYR A 28 -3.84 10.13 5.87
CA TYR A 28 -4.41 9.78 4.57
C TYR A 28 -4.80 10.99 3.72
N CYS A 29 -5.22 12.10 4.35
CA CYS A 29 -5.49 13.32 3.59
C CYS A 29 -4.20 13.87 2.98
N LYS A 30 -3.09 13.85 3.73
CA LYS A 30 -1.80 14.25 3.20
C LYS A 30 -1.29 13.30 2.11
N MET A 31 -1.48 12.00 2.28
CA MET A 31 -1.15 11.01 1.24
C MET A 31 -1.91 11.30 -0.05
N LEU A 32 -3.23 11.52 0.02
CA LEU A 32 -4.06 11.83 -1.13
C LEU A 32 -3.62 13.12 -1.83
N GLU A 33 -3.34 14.18 -1.07
CA GLU A 33 -2.81 15.44 -1.59
C GLU A 33 -1.49 15.22 -2.34
N LEU A 34 -0.58 14.42 -1.76
CA LEU A 34 0.75 14.16 -2.33
C LEU A 34 0.69 13.25 -3.57
N ASP A 35 -0.19 12.25 -3.61
CA ASP A 35 -0.37 11.40 -4.80
C ASP A 35 -0.88 12.17 -6.02
N GLN A 36 -1.59 13.27 -5.77
CA GLN A 36 -2.08 14.22 -6.76
C GLN A 36 -1.14 15.41 -6.98
N SER A 37 -0.08 15.54 -6.16
CA SER A 37 0.90 16.60 -6.32
C SER A 37 1.85 16.32 -7.51
N PHE A 38 2.54 17.36 -7.96
CA PHE A 38 3.45 17.29 -9.12
C PHE A 38 2.78 16.90 -10.46
N VAL A 39 1.45 17.02 -10.56
CA VAL A 39 0.72 16.97 -11.83
C VAL A 39 0.95 18.30 -12.56
N ASN A 40 2.16 18.48 -13.10
CA ASN A 40 2.41 19.53 -14.07
C ASN A 40 2.26 18.94 -15.47
N SER A 41 1.27 19.39 -16.23
CA SER A 41 1.07 19.02 -17.64
C SER A 41 1.92 19.84 -18.60
N ASP A 42 2.64 20.84 -18.09
CA ASP A 42 3.53 21.67 -18.89
C ASP A 42 4.79 20.89 -19.28
N THR A 43 4.86 20.50 -20.55
CA THR A 43 5.97 19.77 -21.14
C THR A 43 7.02 20.70 -21.77
N THR A 44 6.87 22.02 -21.65
CA THR A 44 7.84 22.98 -22.22
C THR A 44 9.20 22.90 -21.53
N GLU A 45 9.22 22.58 -20.22
CA GLU A 45 10.41 22.30 -19.43
C GLU A 45 10.55 20.77 -19.21
N LEU A 46 10.98 20.04 -20.25
CA LEU A 46 11.04 18.56 -20.24
C LEU A 46 11.82 17.97 -19.05
N GLU A 47 12.92 18.60 -18.64
CA GLU A 47 13.72 18.15 -17.49
C GLU A 47 12.91 18.21 -16.19
N LYS A 48 12.26 19.33 -15.92
CA LYS A 48 11.40 19.53 -14.74
C LYS A 48 10.16 18.64 -14.79
N PHE A 49 9.60 18.41 -15.97
CA PHE A 49 8.50 17.46 -16.16
C PHE A 49 8.93 16.04 -15.76
N ASN A 50 10.11 15.59 -16.23
CA ASN A 50 10.65 14.27 -15.89
C ASN A 50 11.02 14.15 -14.41
N GLU A 51 11.58 15.21 -13.82
CA GLU A 51 11.89 15.27 -12.39
C GLU A 51 10.61 15.15 -11.55
N ASN A 52 9.58 15.94 -11.86
CA ASN A 52 8.27 15.88 -11.19
C ASN A 52 7.63 14.50 -11.32
N ARG A 53 7.69 13.90 -12.50
CA ARG A 53 7.20 12.54 -12.73
C ARG A 53 7.95 11.51 -11.87
N SER A 54 9.27 11.63 -11.74
CA SER A 54 10.09 10.74 -10.92
C SER A 54 9.78 10.89 -9.44
N LYS A 55 9.70 12.14 -8.93
CA LYS A 55 9.30 12.43 -7.54
C LYS A 55 7.94 11.86 -7.21
N ARG A 56 6.96 12.06 -8.10
CA ARG A 56 5.61 11.53 -7.93
C ARG A 56 5.59 10.01 -7.83
N LYS A 57 6.34 9.31 -8.70
CA LYS A 57 6.47 7.84 -8.61
C LYS A 57 7.03 7.40 -7.26
N GLN A 58 8.09 8.05 -6.77
CA GLN A 58 8.69 7.71 -5.47
C GLN A 58 7.72 7.96 -4.31
N LEU A 59 6.96 9.04 -4.34
CA LEU A 59 5.95 9.35 -3.31
C LEU A 59 4.83 8.31 -3.30
N ILE A 60 4.29 7.93 -4.47
CA ILE A 60 3.24 6.92 -4.58
C ILE A 60 3.73 5.56 -4.05
N LYS A 61 4.95 5.15 -4.41
CA LYS A 61 5.58 3.94 -3.86
C LYS A 61 5.70 3.98 -2.35
N LYS A 62 6.15 5.12 -1.81
CA LYS A 62 6.28 5.30 -0.37
C LYS A 62 4.91 5.20 0.32
N ASN A 63 3.89 5.88 -0.21
CA ASN A 63 2.54 5.83 0.35
C ASN A 63 1.97 4.41 0.31
N PHE A 64 2.22 3.65 -0.76
CA PHE A 64 1.81 2.26 -0.84
C PHE A 64 2.48 1.41 0.24
N ASN A 65 3.80 1.52 0.40
CA ASN A 65 4.53 0.79 1.43
C ASN A 65 4.08 1.19 2.83
N ASP A 66 3.91 2.49 3.10
CA ASP A 66 3.38 2.98 4.37
C ASP A 66 1.99 2.37 4.67
N ILE A 67 1.10 2.26 3.67
CA ILE A 67 -0.22 1.61 3.81
C ILE A 67 -0.07 0.13 4.14
N ILE A 68 0.79 -0.61 3.44
CA ILE A 68 1.00 -2.04 3.68
C ILE A 68 1.61 -2.27 5.06
N GLU A 69 2.66 -1.53 5.45
CA GLU A 69 3.31 -1.63 6.76
C GLU A 69 2.34 -1.28 7.90
N TYR A 70 1.59 -0.19 7.76
CA TYR A 70 0.59 0.19 8.75
C TYR A 70 -0.50 -0.87 8.88
N SER A 71 -0.99 -1.37 7.75
CA SER A 71 -2.01 -2.41 7.71
C SER A 71 -1.54 -3.74 8.27
N ASP A 72 -0.23 -4.00 8.27
CA ASP A 72 0.31 -5.20 8.87
C ASP A 72 0.17 -5.21 10.39
N LEU A 73 0.41 -4.06 11.00
CA LEU A 73 0.38 -3.87 12.45
C LEU A 73 -1.03 -3.58 12.97
N PHE A 74 -1.79 -2.77 12.24
CA PHE A 74 -3.04 -2.17 12.73
C PHE A 74 -4.29 -2.60 11.94
N GLY A 75 -4.12 -3.34 10.84
CA GLY A 75 -5.19 -3.68 9.90
C GLY A 75 -5.48 -2.56 8.89
N PHE A 76 -6.21 -2.90 7.82
CA PHE A 76 -6.65 -1.89 6.86
C PHE A 76 -7.58 -0.89 7.55
N PRO A 77 -7.52 0.40 7.18
CA PRO A 77 -8.52 1.35 7.65
C PRO A 77 -9.91 0.86 7.24
N GLU A 78 -10.89 1.01 8.13
CA GLU A 78 -12.28 0.71 7.79
C GLU A 78 -12.69 1.59 6.61
N MET A 79 -12.90 0.96 5.46
CA MET A 79 -13.22 1.69 4.24
C MET A 79 -14.69 2.08 4.28
N GLY A 80 -14.98 3.36 4.55
CA GLY A 80 -16.34 3.89 4.55
C GLY A 80 -16.97 3.87 3.15
N ASN A 81 -18.21 4.37 3.02
CA ASN A 81 -18.81 4.57 1.70
C ASN A 81 -18.01 5.64 0.90
N LEU A 82 -17.74 5.42 -0.39
CA LEU A 82 -17.07 6.43 -1.24
C LEU A 82 -17.88 7.73 -1.37
N ASN A 83 -19.16 7.71 -1.03
CA ASN A 83 -20.05 8.87 -1.04
C ASN A 83 -20.03 9.70 0.25
N VAL A 84 -19.18 9.39 1.25
CA VAL A 84 -19.09 10.19 2.49
C VAL A 84 -18.05 11.30 2.33
N SER A 85 -18.38 12.52 2.79
CA SER A 85 -17.45 13.65 2.91
C SER A 85 -16.71 13.63 4.24
N GLY A 86 -15.44 14.04 4.28
CA GLY A 86 -14.65 14.18 5.52
C GLY A 86 -13.42 13.27 5.56
N ILE A 87 -12.93 12.96 6.78
CA ILE A 87 -11.71 12.15 7.02
C ILE A 87 -11.85 10.74 6.40
N ASP A 88 -13.02 10.12 6.51
CA ASP A 88 -13.29 8.81 5.91
C ASP A 88 -13.20 8.84 4.38
N SER A 89 -13.51 9.98 3.77
CA SER A 89 -13.29 10.23 2.34
C SER A 89 -11.80 10.17 2.01
N CYS A 90 -10.95 10.87 2.78
CA CYS A 90 -9.52 10.87 2.55
C CYS A 90 -8.92 9.46 2.66
N ARG A 91 -9.30 8.68 3.68
CA ARG A 91 -8.79 7.30 3.87
C ARG A 91 -9.09 6.44 2.65
N ASN A 92 -10.35 6.43 2.24
CA ASN A 92 -10.80 5.65 1.09
C ASN A 92 -10.11 6.07 -0.21
N TRP A 93 -10.10 7.37 -0.46
CA TRP A 93 -9.52 7.92 -1.69
C TRP A 93 -8.01 7.77 -1.73
N ALA A 94 -7.31 7.92 -0.59
CA ALA A 94 -5.87 7.70 -0.52
C ALA A 94 -5.54 6.25 -0.90
N VAL A 95 -6.14 5.26 -0.23
CA VAL A 95 -5.90 3.84 -0.52
C VAL A 95 -6.23 3.53 -1.99
N PHE A 96 -7.40 3.95 -2.48
CA PHE A 96 -7.81 3.70 -3.86
C PHE A 96 -6.85 4.32 -4.88
N ILE A 97 -6.53 5.61 -4.74
CA ILE A 97 -5.67 6.34 -5.69
C ILE A 97 -4.24 5.82 -5.63
N THR A 98 -3.70 5.55 -4.44
CA THR A 98 -2.37 4.97 -4.29
C THR A 98 -2.31 3.61 -4.98
N CYS A 99 -3.24 2.68 -4.69
CA CYS A 99 -3.28 1.38 -5.34
C CYS A 99 -3.44 1.50 -6.87
N PHE A 100 -4.32 2.39 -7.33
CA PHE A 100 -4.52 2.62 -8.76
C PHE A 100 -3.23 3.06 -9.46
N HIS A 101 -2.52 4.02 -8.89
CA HIS A 101 -1.27 4.49 -9.46
C HIS A 101 -0.14 3.47 -9.34
N ILE A 102 -0.07 2.67 -8.28
CA ILE A 102 0.87 1.54 -8.19
C ILE A 102 0.63 0.56 -9.33
N GLY A 103 -0.64 0.25 -9.63
CA GLY A 103 -1.00 -0.55 -10.80
C GLY A 103 -0.41 0.02 -12.09
N GLN A 104 -0.44 1.35 -12.27
CA GLN A 104 0.09 2.02 -13.45
C GLN A 104 1.61 2.18 -13.51
N ILE A 105 2.33 2.11 -12.39
CA ILE A 105 3.78 2.39 -12.37
C ILE A 105 4.61 1.16 -12.04
N GLU A 106 4.16 0.33 -11.10
CA GLU A 106 4.95 -0.76 -10.51
C GLU A 106 4.05 -1.89 -9.96
N PRO A 107 3.25 -2.55 -10.81
CA PRO A 107 2.26 -3.52 -10.37
C PRO A 107 2.86 -4.78 -9.74
N GLN A 108 4.16 -5.04 -9.91
CA GLN A 108 4.83 -6.14 -9.22
C GLN A 108 4.80 -6.01 -7.69
N LEU A 109 4.65 -4.79 -7.15
CA LEU A 109 4.57 -4.56 -5.70
C LEU A 109 3.34 -5.24 -5.07
N PHE A 110 2.24 -5.40 -5.83
CA PHE A 110 1.07 -6.17 -5.37
C PHE A 110 1.39 -7.66 -5.14
N PHE A 111 2.45 -8.16 -5.74
CA PHE A 111 2.86 -9.56 -5.73
C PHE A 111 4.19 -9.78 -4.99
N GLU A 112 4.59 -8.83 -4.16
CA GLU A 112 5.61 -9.08 -3.14
C GLU A 112 4.98 -9.91 -2.01
N HIS A 113 5.77 -10.79 -1.40
CA HIS A 113 5.25 -11.76 -0.43
C HIS A 113 4.52 -11.08 0.75
N GLU A 114 5.14 -10.06 1.34
CA GLU A 114 4.58 -9.30 2.47
C GLU A 114 3.28 -8.59 2.06
N THR A 115 3.27 -7.93 0.90
CA THR A 115 2.06 -7.30 0.35
C THR A 115 0.94 -8.30 0.15
N VAL A 116 1.23 -9.47 -0.43
CA VAL A 116 0.22 -10.50 -0.66
C VAL A 116 -0.34 -11.04 0.66
N GLU A 117 0.51 -11.21 1.67
CA GLU A 117 0.09 -11.66 3.00
C GLU A 117 -0.87 -10.66 3.64
N VAL A 118 -0.49 -9.38 3.68
CA VAL A 118 -1.31 -8.29 4.23
C VAL A 118 -2.64 -8.20 3.50
N LEU A 119 -2.63 -8.04 2.17
CA LEU A 119 -3.87 -7.89 1.39
C LEU A 119 -4.78 -9.11 1.49
N SER A 120 -4.20 -10.33 1.48
CA SER A 120 -4.99 -11.56 1.64
C SER A 120 -5.71 -11.60 2.99
N ARG A 121 -5.01 -11.26 4.07
CA ARG A 121 -5.55 -11.27 5.43
C ARG A 121 -6.69 -10.26 5.57
N GLU A 122 -6.54 -9.10 4.95
CA GLU A 122 -7.51 -8.01 5.06
C GLU A 122 -8.74 -8.26 4.18
N ILE A 123 -8.57 -8.94 3.05
CA ILE A 123 -9.69 -9.51 2.28
C ILE A 123 -10.43 -10.58 3.09
N GLN A 124 -9.72 -11.50 3.73
CA GLN A 124 -10.32 -12.57 4.54
C GLN A 124 -11.09 -12.02 5.77
N ARG A 125 -10.61 -10.91 6.33
CA ARG A 125 -11.27 -10.21 7.44
C ARG A 125 -12.46 -9.36 7.01
N GLY A 126 -12.63 -9.13 5.70
CA GLY A 126 -13.66 -8.25 5.16
C GLY A 126 -13.33 -6.75 5.25
N ASN A 127 -12.10 -6.39 5.61
CA ASN A 127 -11.63 -5.00 5.68
C ASN A 127 -11.29 -4.43 4.30
N LEU A 128 -11.02 -5.30 3.33
CA LEU A 128 -10.76 -4.95 1.94
C LEU A 128 -11.63 -5.81 1.03
N GLU A 129 -12.49 -5.20 0.22
CA GLU A 129 -13.17 -5.94 -0.84
C GLU A 129 -12.17 -6.27 -1.95
N SER A 130 -12.11 -7.53 -2.36
CA SER A 130 -11.22 -7.95 -3.46
C SER A 130 -11.49 -7.18 -4.77
N SER A 131 -12.76 -6.89 -5.05
CA SER A 131 -13.18 -6.05 -6.19
C SER A 131 -12.54 -4.67 -6.20
N SER A 132 -12.16 -4.12 -5.04
CA SER A 132 -11.48 -2.82 -4.96
C SER A 132 -10.09 -2.84 -5.60
N LEU A 133 -9.42 -4.00 -5.68
CA LEU A 133 -8.11 -4.13 -6.33
C LEU A 133 -8.22 -4.30 -7.86
N PHE A 134 -9.41 -4.64 -8.38
CA PHE A 134 -9.59 -5.02 -9.78
C PHE A 134 -9.10 -3.94 -10.76
N THR A 135 -9.45 -2.67 -10.51
CA THR A 135 -9.06 -1.57 -11.40
C THR A 135 -7.55 -1.39 -11.45
N SER A 136 -6.89 -1.46 -10.30
CA SER A 136 -5.43 -1.33 -10.18
C SER A 136 -4.70 -2.48 -10.91
N LEU A 137 -5.17 -3.71 -10.72
CA LEU A 137 -4.61 -4.89 -11.38
C LEU A 137 -4.84 -4.85 -12.90
N ARG A 138 -6.03 -4.43 -13.33
CA ARG A 138 -6.35 -4.22 -14.75
C ARG A 138 -5.38 -3.25 -15.42
N GLU A 139 -5.07 -2.13 -14.78
CA GLU A 139 -4.13 -1.16 -15.33
C GLU A 139 -2.69 -1.69 -15.33
N GLY A 140 -2.29 -2.45 -14.30
CA GLY A 140 -0.98 -3.11 -14.29
C GLY A 140 -0.83 -4.13 -15.41
N PHE A 141 -1.83 -4.97 -15.64
CA PHE A 141 -1.74 -6.02 -16.66
C PHE A 141 -1.77 -5.47 -18.09
N ARG A 142 -2.38 -4.30 -18.32
CA ARG A 142 -2.34 -3.62 -19.63
C ARG A 142 -0.94 -3.16 -20.00
N ASN A 143 -0.26 -2.55 -19.02
CA ASN A 143 0.88 -1.67 -19.28
C ASN A 143 2.23 -2.32 -18.95
N HIS A 144 2.24 -3.47 -18.26
CA HIS A 144 3.47 -4.10 -17.77
C HIS A 144 3.63 -5.54 -18.26
N LYS A 145 4.86 -6.01 -18.13
CA LYS A 145 5.22 -7.41 -18.24
C LYS A 145 5.77 -7.86 -16.89
N PHE A 146 5.44 -9.08 -16.49
CA PHE A 146 5.90 -9.69 -15.25
C PHE A 146 6.97 -10.74 -15.54
N CYS A 147 7.76 -11.08 -14.53
CA CYS A 147 8.73 -12.16 -14.67
C CYS A 147 8.02 -13.51 -14.77
N GLU A 148 8.42 -14.37 -15.71
CA GLU A 148 7.86 -15.72 -15.86
C GLU A 148 7.98 -16.52 -14.54
N SER A 149 9.03 -16.28 -13.75
CA SER A 149 9.21 -16.90 -12.44
C SER A 149 8.12 -16.56 -11.41
N GLN A 150 7.36 -15.48 -11.61
CA GLN A 150 6.26 -15.06 -10.74
C GLN A 150 4.89 -15.55 -11.21
N LYS A 151 4.81 -16.22 -12.37
CA LYS A 151 3.55 -16.58 -13.02
C LYS A 151 2.61 -17.37 -12.14
N ASP A 152 3.08 -18.49 -11.60
CA ASP A 152 2.24 -19.37 -10.77
C ASP A 152 1.81 -18.65 -9.48
N PHE A 153 2.71 -17.86 -8.90
CA PHE A 153 2.42 -17.07 -7.70
C PHE A 153 1.35 -15.99 -7.95
N ILE A 154 1.43 -15.26 -9.07
CA ILE A 154 0.44 -14.26 -9.46
C ILE A 154 -0.92 -14.92 -9.67
N LEU A 155 -0.98 -16.01 -10.44
CA LEU A 155 -2.24 -16.71 -10.74
C LEU A 155 -2.91 -17.26 -9.48
N GLN A 156 -2.15 -17.91 -8.59
CA GLN A 156 -2.66 -18.41 -7.31
C GLN A 156 -3.12 -17.27 -6.39
N THR A 157 -2.41 -16.13 -6.41
CA THR A 157 -2.80 -14.96 -5.62
C THR A 157 -4.14 -14.39 -6.09
N LEU A 158 -4.33 -14.24 -7.41
CA LEU A 158 -5.59 -13.76 -7.98
C LEU A 158 -6.76 -14.71 -7.67
N GLU A 159 -6.54 -16.02 -7.79
CA GLU A 159 -7.51 -17.04 -7.43
C GLU A 159 -7.87 -16.96 -5.94
N LYS A 160 -6.88 -16.86 -5.05
CA LYS A 160 -7.08 -16.70 -3.61
C LYS A 160 -7.89 -15.44 -3.27
N TRP A 161 -7.69 -14.37 -4.02
CA TRP A 161 -8.47 -13.14 -3.87
C TRP A 161 -9.84 -13.22 -4.55
N ASN A 162 -10.21 -14.32 -5.21
CA ASN A 162 -11.45 -14.43 -5.98
C ASN A 162 -11.58 -13.35 -7.06
N ILE A 163 -10.47 -13.00 -7.71
CA ILE A 163 -10.42 -12.06 -8.83
C ILE A 163 -10.56 -12.85 -10.13
N ARG A 164 -11.62 -12.55 -10.88
CA ARG A 164 -11.93 -13.17 -12.18
C ARG A 164 -10.90 -12.78 -13.24
N ILE A 165 -9.91 -13.65 -13.44
CA ILE A 165 -8.78 -13.43 -14.35
C ILE A 165 -9.27 -13.22 -15.79
N GLU A 166 -10.38 -13.87 -16.17
CA GLU A 166 -11.03 -13.74 -17.47
C GLU A 166 -11.58 -12.33 -17.76
N GLU A 167 -11.83 -11.52 -16.72
CA GLU A 167 -12.24 -10.13 -16.86
C GLU A 167 -11.04 -9.17 -16.91
N LEU A 168 -9.84 -9.69 -16.64
CA LEU A 168 -8.60 -8.94 -16.72
C LEU A 168 -7.94 -9.06 -18.10
N PRO A 169 -7.19 -8.03 -18.51
CA PRO A 169 -6.29 -8.08 -19.66
C PRO A 169 -5.32 -9.25 -19.54
N THR A 170 -4.97 -9.86 -20.69
CA THR A 170 -4.01 -10.95 -20.73
C THR A 170 -2.68 -10.54 -20.09
N ILE A 171 -2.27 -11.28 -19.06
CA ILE A 171 -1.01 -11.05 -18.36
C ILE A 171 0.15 -11.42 -19.29
N LYS A 172 1.10 -10.50 -19.44
CA LYS A 172 2.29 -10.70 -20.26
C LYS A 172 3.44 -11.11 -19.34
N PHE A 173 4.05 -12.25 -19.64
CA PHE A 173 5.24 -12.72 -18.94
C PHE A 173 6.47 -12.63 -19.84
N GLU A 174 7.63 -12.34 -19.25
CA GLU A 174 8.91 -12.38 -19.95
C GLU A 174 10.00 -13.04 -19.10
N HIS A 175 11.04 -13.53 -19.79
CA HIS A 175 12.16 -14.15 -19.11
C HIS A 175 13.02 -13.08 -18.43
N CYS A 176 13.05 -13.09 -17.10
CA CYS A 176 13.84 -12.15 -16.32
C CYS A 176 15.19 -12.77 -15.94
N HIS A 177 16.27 -11.98 -16.07
CA HIS A 177 17.53 -12.35 -15.43
C HIS A 177 17.41 -12.08 -13.94
N ASN A 178 17.30 -13.14 -13.15
CA ASN A 178 17.22 -13.08 -11.70
C ASN A 178 18.35 -12.23 -11.11
N LYS A 179 18.03 -11.03 -10.61
CA LYS A 179 18.75 -10.45 -9.48
C LYS A 179 18.05 -10.93 -8.21
N PHE A 180 18.17 -12.22 -7.92
CA PHE A 180 17.86 -12.68 -6.57
C PHE A 180 18.91 -12.07 -5.63
N LYS A 181 18.55 -10.97 -4.96
CA LYS A 181 19.09 -10.68 -3.63
C LYS A 181 18.18 -11.42 -2.65
N TYR A 182 18.48 -12.68 -2.41
CA TYR A 182 18.15 -13.32 -1.14
C TYR A 182 19.31 -12.99 -0.19
N ILE A 183 19.00 -12.29 0.90
CA ILE A 183 19.38 -12.51 2.32
C ILE A 183 18.76 -11.35 3.09
#